data_AF-A0A2E7LPE2-F1
#
_entry.id   AF-A0A2E7LPE2-F1
#
_cell.length_a   1.000
_cell.length_b   1.000
_cell.length_c   1.000
_cell.angle_alpha   90.00
_cell.angle_beta   90.00
_cell.angle_gamma   90.00
#
_symmetry.space_group_name_H-M   'P 1'
#
loop_
_entity.id
_entity.type
_entity.pdbx_description
1 polymer ?
#
loop_
_entity_poly.entity_id
_entity_poly.type
_entity_poly.pdbx_seq_one_letter_code
_entity_poly.pdbx_strand_id
1 'polypeptide(L)'
;MYEYRAYVRKIYDGDTITADIDLGFGIVLHNQKIRLLRINAPEIRGEQREKGLVSRDALRNKISNKWIKVKTQKDKKGKYGRWLGELWLEEECINDWLVSEGLAEIYS
;
A
#
# COMPACT_ATOMS: atom_id res chain seq x y z
N MET A 1 -3.57 8.48 -14.75
CA MET A 1 -3.47 7.57 -13.61
C MET A 1 -3.68 6.18 -14.17
N TYR A 2 -2.73 5.27 -13.97
CA TYR A 2 -2.85 3.90 -14.47
C TYR A 2 -3.39 3.01 -13.36
N GLU A 3 -4.31 2.12 -13.71
CA GLU A 3 -4.94 1.19 -12.78
C GLU A 3 -4.48 -0.23 -13.11
N TYR A 4 -3.92 -0.92 -12.12
CA TYR A 4 -3.49 -2.30 -12.26
C TYR A 4 -4.15 -3.17 -11.21
N ARG A 5 -4.47 -4.41 -11.58
CA ARG A 5 -4.91 -5.41 -10.63
C ARG A 5 -3.68 -6.00 -9.94
N ALA A 6 -3.70 -6.14 -8.61
CA ALA A 6 -2.57 -6.67 -7.87
C ALA A 6 -3.02 -7.61 -6.74
N TYR A 7 -2.23 -8.65 -6.49
CA TYR A 7 -2.45 -9.57 -5.38
C TYR A 7 -1.50 -9.26 -4.22
N VAL A 8 -2.06 -8.96 -3.05
CA VAL A 8 -1.28 -8.53 -1.88
C VAL A 8 -0.58 -9.73 -1.25
N ARG A 9 0.75 -9.73 -1.25
CA ARG A 9 1.60 -10.80 -0.70
C ARG A 9 2.03 -10.54 0.73
N LYS A 10 2.40 -9.29 1.04
CA LYS A 10 2.97 -8.94 2.34
C LYS A 10 2.69 -7.49 2.68
N ILE A 11 2.39 -7.25 3.95
CA ILE A 11 2.36 -5.91 4.56
C ILE A 11 3.64 -5.71 5.37
N TYR A 12 4.45 -4.73 4.99
CA TYR A 12 5.71 -4.43 5.67
C TYR A 12 5.48 -3.54 6.91
N ASP A 13 4.77 -2.44 6.73
CA ASP A 13 4.39 -1.46 7.74
C ASP A 13 3.02 -0.84 7.37
N GLY A 14 2.59 0.22 8.05
CA GLY A 14 1.29 0.85 7.81
C GLY A 14 1.19 1.65 6.50
N ASP A 15 2.28 1.81 5.73
CA ASP A 15 2.28 2.56 4.47
C ASP A 15 3.00 1.87 3.31
N THR A 16 3.49 0.64 3.50
CA THR A 16 4.25 -0.09 2.48
C THR A 16 3.80 -1.55 2.39
N ILE A 17 3.46 -1.98 1.17
CA ILE A 17 3.06 -3.34 0.85
C ILE A 17 3.98 -3.97 -0.20
N THR A 18 3.87 -5.29 -0.35
CA THR A 18 4.41 -6.05 -1.48
C THR A 18 3.27 -6.80 -2.15
N ALA A 19 3.17 -6.63 -3.47
CA ALA A 19 2.12 -7.24 -4.27
C ALA A 19 2.67 -7.78 -5.59
N ASP A 20 1.97 -8.75 -6.15
CA ASP A 20 2.16 -9.21 -7.52
C ASP A 20 1.23 -8.39 -8.42
N ILE A 21 1.76 -7.66 -9.38
CA ILE A 21 0.98 -6.77 -10.27
C ILE A 21 0.72 -7.50 -11.59
N ASP A 22 -0.55 -7.66 -11.93
CA ASP A 22 -1.00 -8.23 -13.20
C ASP A 22 -1.09 -7.12 -14.26
N LEU A 23 -0.30 -7.27 -15.34
CA LEU A 23 -0.27 -6.35 -16.47
C LEU A 23 -1.10 -6.84 -17.66
N GLY A 24 -1.78 -7.98 -17.51
CA GLY A 24 -2.47 -8.68 -18.59
C GLY A 24 -1.53 -9.53 -19.45
N PHE A 25 -2.09 -10.21 -20.45
CA PHE A 25 -1.35 -11.07 -21.39
C PHE A 25 -0.49 -12.16 -20.72
N GLY A 26 -0.83 -12.59 -19.50
CA GLY A 26 -0.04 -13.55 -18.73
C GLY A 26 1.24 -12.97 -18.12
N ILE A 27 1.42 -11.64 -18.15
CA ILE A 27 2.58 -10.95 -17.59
C ILE A 27 2.26 -10.48 -16.17
N VAL A 28 2.98 -11.05 -15.20
CA VAL A 28 2.87 -10.68 -13.78
C VAL A 28 4.21 -10.18 -13.26
N LEU A 29 4.22 -8.97 -12.71
CA LEU A 29 5.37 -8.45 -11.98
C LEU A 29 5.29 -8.91 -10.53
N HIS A 30 6.11 -9.90 -10.17
CA HIS A 30 6.11 -10.44 -8.82
C HIS A 30 6.85 -9.56 -7.80
N ASN A 31 6.41 -9.61 -6.55
CA ASN A 31 7.09 -9.00 -5.40
C ASN A 31 7.39 -7.50 -5.54
N GLN A 32 6.48 -6.75 -6.16
CA GLN A 32 6.64 -5.31 -6.30
C GLN A 32 6.30 -4.60 -5.00
N LYS A 33 7.22 -3.75 -4.54
CA LYS A 33 7.02 -2.90 -3.35
C LYS A 33 6.25 -1.65 -3.73
N ILE A 34 5.16 -1.38 -3.02
CA ILE A 34 4.28 -0.24 -3.25
C ILE A 34 4.17 0.53 -1.94
N ARG A 35 4.52 1.81 -1.97
CA ARG A 35 4.27 2.75 -0.88
C ARG A 35 2.98 3.50 -1.15
N LEU A 36 2.14 3.60 -0.12
CA LEU A 36 0.86 4.27 -0.18
C LEU A 36 1.09 5.77 -0.39
N LEU A 37 0.50 6.29 -1.45
CA LEU A 37 0.59 7.69 -1.81
C LEU A 37 -0.17 8.57 -0.79
N ARG A 38 0.31 9.80 -0.57
CA ARG A 38 -0.31 10.86 0.25
C ARG A 38 -0.36 10.62 1.75
N ILE A 39 0.05 9.45 2.24
CA ILE A 39 -0.04 9.11 3.66
C ILE A 39 1.29 8.58 4.22
N ASN A 40 1.57 8.91 5.47
CA ASN A 40 2.64 8.30 6.24
C ASN A 40 2.03 7.61 7.46
N ALA A 41 2.38 6.35 7.66
CA ALA A 41 2.00 5.63 8.86
C ALA A 41 3.07 5.80 9.96
N PRO A 42 2.70 5.62 11.24
CA PRO A 42 3.65 5.62 12.33
C PRO A 42 4.74 4.54 12.13
N GLU A 43 5.97 4.86 12.53
CA GLU A 43 7.10 3.96 12.36
C GLU A 43 6.97 2.69 13.20
N ILE A 44 7.30 1.53 12.61
CA ILE A 44 7.25 0.22 13.30
C ILE A 44 8.46 -0.02 14.22
N ARG A 45 9.33 0.97 14.40
CA ARG A 45 10.53 0.94 15.24
C ARG A 45 10.62 2.24 16.03
N GLY A 46 11.29 2.20 17.19
CA GLY A 46 11.43 3.37 18.07
C GLY A 46 10.17 3.61 18.91
N GLU A 47 9.97 4.86 19.34
CA GLU A 47 8.91 5.25 20.27
C GLU A 47 7.50 5.10 19.68
N GLN A 48 7.36 5.20 18.36
CA GLN A 48 6.07 5.06 17.67
C GLN A 48 5.66 3.62 17.40
N ARG A 49 6.50 2.64 17.79
CA ARG A 49 6.35 1.23 17.43
C ARG A 49 4.96 0.68 17.73
N GLU A 50 4.38 0.98 18.89
CA GLU A 50 3.05 0.47 19.26
C GLU A 50 1.98 0.91 18.26
N LYS A 51 1.93 2.21 17.93
CA LYS A 51 1.01 2.76 16.92
C LYS A 51 1.30 2.21 15.53
N GLY A 52 2.59 2.06 15.17
CA GLY A 52 3.00 1.49 13.88
C GLY A 52 2.57 0.03 13.72
N LEU A 53 2.63 -0.77 14.78
CA LEU A 53 2.14 -2.14 14.78
C LEU A 53 0.62 -2.19 14.59
N VAL A 54 -0.13 -1.32 15.28
CA VAL A 54 -1.59 -1.21 15.13
C VAL A 54 -1.97 -0.86 13.69
N SER A 55 -1.33 0.16 13.11
CA SER A 55 -1.56 0.57 11.72
C SER A 55 -1.26 -0.57 10.72
N ARG A 56 -0.10 -1.21 10.87
CA ARG A 56 0.29 -2.36 10.05
C ARG A 56 -0.70 -3.52 10.16
N ASP A 57 -1.11 -3.87 11.38
CA ASP A 57 -1.96 -5.04 11.61
C ASP A 57 -3.41 -4.78 11.14
N ALA A 58 -3.91 -3.56 11.28
CA ALA A 58 -5.17 -3.14 10.68
C ALA A 58 -5.12 -3.23 9.15
N LEU A 59 -4.06 -2.71 8.50
CA LEU A 59 -3.86 -2.82 7.06
C LEU A 59 -3.77 -4.31 6.63
N ARG A 60 -3.03 -5.13 7.37
CA ARG A 60 -2.91 -6.57 7.12
C ARG A 60 -4.25 -7.27 7.19
N ASN A 61 -5.05 -7.01 8.22
CA ASN A 61 -6.35 -7.64 8.38
C ASN A 61 -7.30 -7.24 7.23
N LYS A 62 -7.19 -6.01 6.72
CA LYS A 62 -8.07 -5.52 5.66
C LYS A 62 -7.74 -6.07 4.28
N ILE A 63 -6.46 -6.08 3.88
CA ILE A 63 -6.07 -6.35 2.47
C ILE A 63 -5.11 -7.52 2.24
N SER A 64 -4.58 -8.17 3.28
CA SER A 64 -3.63 -9.28 3.09
C SER A 64 -4.26 -10.45 2.33
N ASN A 65 -3.51 -11.06 1.40
CA ASN A 65 -3.97 -12.18 0.57
C ASN A 65 -5.24 -11.89 -0.23
N LYS A 66 -5.46 -10.62 -0.61
CA LYS A 66 -6.58 -10.20 -1.45
C LYS A 66 -6.10 -9.62 -2.76
N TRP A 67 -6.98 -9.68 -3.76
CA TRP A 67 -6.86 -8.89 -4.97
C TRP A 67 -7.35 -7.47 -4.71
N ILE A 68 -6.54 -6.49 -5.10
CA ILE A 68 -6.84 -5.08 -5.01
C ILE A 68 -6.55 -4.40 -6.35
N LYS A 69 -7.03 -3.18 -6.49
CA LYS A 69 -6.62 -2.28 -7.57
C LYS A 69 -5.57 -1.31 -7.03
N VAL A 70 -4.48 -1.16 -7.77
CA VAL A 70 -3.41 -0.20 -7.48
C VAL A 70 -3.49 0.90 -8.52
N LYS A 71 -3.64 2.14 -8.09
CA LYS A 71 -3.62 3.30 -8.95
C LYS A 71 -2.31 4.05 -8.80
N THR A 72 -1.49 4.12 -9.84
CA THR A 72 -0.18 4.78 -9.81
C THR A 72 -0.25 6.14 -10.52
N GLN A 73 0.44 7.15 -9.98
CA GLN A 73 0.54 8.47 -10.62
C GLN A 73 1.66 8.55 -11.67
N LYS A 74 2.72 7.74 -11.55
CA LYS A 74 3.85 7.69 -12.50
C LYS A 74 4.38 6.27 -12.60
N ASP A 75 4.63 5.79 -13.82
CA ASP A 75 5.31 4.50 -14.07
C ASP A 75 6.84 4.61 -13.91
N LYS A 76 7.30 5.41 -12.95
CA LYS A 76 8.72 5.47 -12.58
C LYS A 76 8.87 5.03 -11.13
N LYS A 77 9.70 4.02 -10.92
CA LYS A 77 10.20 3.67 -9.58
C LYS A 77 10.93 4.89 -9.01
N GLY A 78 10.56 5.31 -7.80
CA GLY A 78 11.26 6.39 -7.11
C GLY A 78 12.71 6.01 -6.78
N LYS A 79 13.45 6.92 -6.12
CA LYS A 79 14.86 6.74 -5.70
C LYS A 79 15.14 5.41 -4.94
N TYR A 80 14.12 4.78 -4.37
CA TYR A 80 14.21 3.58 -3.56
C TYR A 80 13.65 2.31 -4.22
N GLY A 81 13.37 2.32 -5.53
CA GLY A 81 12.89 1.15 -6.25
C GLY A 81 11.44 0.75 -5.93
N ARG A 82 10.67 1.62 -5.25
CA ARG A 82 9.28 1.40 -4.87
C ARG A 82 8.35 2.16 -5.81
N TRP A 83 7.20 1.56 -6.09
CA TRP A 83 6.07 2.23 -6.72
C TRP A 83 5.36 3.10 -5.69
N LEU A 84 4.75 4.19 -6.14
CA LEU A 84 3.85 5.01 -5.34
C LEU A 84 2.44 4.86 -5.91
N GLY A 85 1.48 4.53 -5.06
CA GLY A 85 0.12 4.34 -5.51
C GLY A 85 -0.93 4.40 -4.41
N GLU A 86 -2.16 4.60 -4.86
CA GLU A 86 -3.36 4.44 -4.04
C GLU A 86 -3.85 3.01 -4.17
N LEU A 87 -4.18 2.39 -3.03
CA LEU A 87 -4.72 1.04 -2.99
C LEU A 87 -6.24 1.12 -2.87
N TRP A 88 -6.93 0.32 -3.68
CA TRP A 88 -8.38 0.30 -3.77
C TRP A 88 -8.87 -1.14 -3.58
N LEU A 89 -9.69 -1.34 -2.56
CA LEU A 89 -10.44 -2.59 -2.38
C LEU A 89 -11.88 -2.29 -2.79
N GLU A 90 -12.31 -2.86 -3.92
CA GLU A 90 -13.59 -2.51 -4.55
C GLU A 90 -13.66 -0.99 -4.84
N GLU A 91 -14.58 -0.27 -4.21
CA GLU A 91 -14.75 1.18 -4.34
C GLU A 91 -14.13 1.98 -3.19
N GLU A 92 -13.52 1.32 -2.21
CA GLU A 92 -12.92 1.95 -1.04
C GLU A 92 -11.43 2.25 -1.27
N CYS A 93 -11.04 3.51 -1.11
CA CYS A 93 -9.64 3.92 -1.08
C CYS A 93 -9.03 3.60 0.29
N ILE A 94 -8.14 2.60 0.32
CA ILE A 94 -7.50 2.13 1.55
C ILE A 94 -6.59 3.20 2.16
N ASN A 95 -6.01 4.06 1.34
CA ASN A 95 -5.18 5.17 1.81
C ASN A 95 -6.02 6.15 2.64
N ASP A 96 -7.20 6.53 2.15
CA ASP A 96 -8.11 7.44 2.85
C ASP A 96 -8.73 6.75 4.08
N TRP A 97 -9.04 5.46 3.99
CA TRP A 97 -9.50 4.66 5.13
C TRP A 97 -8.48 4.68 6.28
N LEU A 98 -7.18 4.46 6.01
CA LEU A 98 -6.14 4.53 7.05
C LEU A 98 -6.10 5.89 7.76
N VAL A 99 -6.32 6.98 7.03
CA VAL A 99 -6.38 8.32 7.62
C VAL A 99 -7.65 8.49 8.46
N SER A 100 -8.80 8.03 7.97
CA SER A 100 -10.07 8.14 8.69
C SER A 100 -10.08 7.38 10.02
N GLU A 101 -9.34 6.27 10.10
CA GLU A 101 -9.17 5.47 11.31
C GLU A 101 -8.06 6.01 12.24
N GLY A 102 -7.39 7.12 11.87
CA GLY A 102 -6.26 7.67 12.63
C GLY A 102 -5.01 6.78 12.64
N LEU A 103 -4.88 5.89 11.64
CA LEU A 103 -3.78 4.94 11.50
C LEU A 103 -2.63 5.47 10.62
N ALA A 104 -2.87 6.58 9.91
CA ALA A 104 -1.89 7.29 9.11
C ALA A 104 -2.23 8.79 9.03
N GLU A 105 -1.23 9.61 8.71
CA GLU A 105 -1.39 11.06 8.54
C GLU A 105 -1.15 11.45 7.08
N ILE A 106 -1.90 12.45 6.59
CA ILE A 106 -1.69 13.00 5.25
C ILE A 106 -0.36 13.78 5.24
N TYR A 107 0.49 13.51 4.26
CA TYR A 107 1.68 14.33 4.02
C TYR A 107 1.53 15.12 2.72
N SER A 108 2.03 16.36 2.74
CA SER A 108 2.06 17.28 1.60
C SER A 108 3.34 17.13 0.78
#